data_AF-A0A2G9RGF5-F1
#
_entry.id   AF-A0A2G9RGF5-F1
#
_cell.length_a   1.000
_cell.length_b   1.000
_cell.length_c   1.000
_cell.angle_alpha   90.00
_cell.angle_beta   90.00
_cell.angle_gamma   90.00
#
_symmetry.space_group_name_H-M   'P 1'
#
loop_
_entity.id
_entity.type
_entity.pdbx_description
1 polymer ?
#
loop_
_entity_poly.entity_id
_entity_poly.type
_entity_poly.pdbx_seq_one_letter_code
_entity_poly.pdbx_strand_id
1 'polypeptide(L)'
;MDFNGKVHTIAVRSSTVNKSITCGEPDAWIPMGPIRKQLLRPDWPGSLKTPNCVSGHCSPEENGEENGPALQVENWNPLTDTVPIHSWIHPWLPLMQSRLEPLFSPIRNKLASALQKWHPSDSSAKLILQPWKDVFTPGSWDAFMVKNIVPKLGMCMAEFVINPHQQHMDVFLWAMDWEGMISLSSLVGLLEKHFFSKWLQVSGL
;
A
#
# COMPACT_ATOMS: atom_id res chain seq x y z
N MET A 1 -45.46 1.66 33.41
CA MET A 1 -44.39 2.56 33.90
C MET A 1 -43.30 2.51 32.84
N ASP A 2 -43.43 3.39 31.85
CA ASP A 2 -42.59 3.42 30.66
C ASP A 2 -41.38 4.32 30.92
N PHE A 3 -40.17 3.77 30.79
CA PHE A 3 -38.93 4.54 30.84
C PHE A 3 -38.51 4.95 29.43
N ASN A 4 -39.00 6.11 29.02
CA ASN A 4 -38.65 6.78 27.77
C ASN A 4 -37.38 7.62 28.00
N GLY A 5 -36.21 7.02 27.76
CA GLY A 5 -34.90 7.66 27.93
C GLY A 5 -34.45 8.42 26.67
N LYS A 6 -34.75 9.71 26.62
CA LYS A 6 -34.27 10.67 25.61
C LYS A 6 -32.74 10.74 25.57
N VAL A 7 -32.15 10.40 24.43
CA VAL A 7 -30.77 10.76 24.08
C VAL A 7 -30.75 12.23 23.68
N HIS A 8 -30.09 13.07 24.47
CA HIS A 8 -29.88 14.48 24.15
C HIS A 8 -28.77 14.63 23.10
N THR A 9 -29.16 14.92 21.86
CA THR A 9 -28.28 15.38 20.79
C THR A 9 -27.70 16.74 21.14
N ILE A 10 -26.38 16.83 21.35
CA ILE A 10 -25.68 18.10 21.46
C ILE A 10 -25.45 18.64 20.05
N ALA A 11 -26.20 19.68 19.70
CA ALA A 11 -25.99 20.47 18.49
C ALA A 11 -24.74 21.35 18.66
N VAL A 12 -23.67 21.03 17.94
CA VAL A 12 -22.57 21.98 17.72
C VAL A 12 -22.97 22.89 16.56
N ARG A 13 -23.35 24.12 16.89
CA ARG A 13 -23.48 25.24 15.95
C ARG A 13 -22.16 25.41 15.19
N SER A 14 -22.15 25.18 13.89
CA SER A 14 -21.14 25.75 13.00
C SER A 14 -21.80 26.84 12.17
N SER A 15 -21.28 28.05 12.33
CA SER A 15 -21.78 29.28 11.75
C SER A 15 -21.70 29.24 10.23
N THR A 16 -22.82 29.53 9.58
CA THR A 16 -22.89 29.87 8.16
C THR A 16 -22.02 31.09 7.90
N VAL A 17 -20.95 30.91 7.12
CA VAL A 17 -20.34 32.01 6.37
C VAL A 17 -20.43 31.63 4.90
N ASN A 18 -21.42 32.21 4.23
CA ASN A 18 -21.44 32.29 2.77
C ASN A 18 -20.20 33.08 2.34
N LYS A 19 -19.19 32.40 1.80
CA LYS A 19 -18.18 33.03 0.96
C LYS A 19 -18.33 32.45 -0.44
N SER A 20 -19.01 33.22 -1.29
CA SER A 20 -18.89 33.16 -2.73
C SER A 20 -17.40 33.15 -3.10
N ILE A 21 -16.94 32.06 -3.72
CA ILE A 21 -15.59 31.94 -4.23
C ILE A 21 -15.56 32.67 -5.58
N THR A 22 -15.10 33.91 -5.56
CA THR A 22 -14.66 34.62 -6.77
C THR A 22 -13.25 34.13 -7.10
N CYS A 23 -13.02 33.77 -8.37
CA CYS A 23 -11.70 33.41 -8.86
C CYS A 23 -10.77 34.62 -8.79
N GLY A 24 -9.63 34.46 -8.11
CA GLY A 24 -8.48 35.35 -8.23
C GLY A 24 -8.04 36.00 -6.93
N GLU A 25 -7.13 35.34 -6.20
CA GLU A 25 -5.96 36.01 -5.59
C GLU A 25 -4.94 34.96 -5.13
N PRO A 26 -3.66 35.06 -5.54
CA PRO A 26 -2.58 34.23 -5.03
C PRO A 26 -1.99 34.82 -3.74
N ASP A 27 -1.45 33.95 -2.89
CA ASP A 27 -0.59 34.24 -1.72
C ASP A 27 -1.26 34.50 -0.36
N ALA A 28 -1.55 33.39 0.33
CA ALA A 28 -1.50 33.32 1.79
C ALA A 28 -0.67 32.07 2.19
N TRP A 29 0.63 32.27 2.41
CA TRP A 29 1.59 31.23 2.77
C TRP A 29 1.46 30.87 4.26
N ILE A 30 0.95 29.67 4.56
CA ILE A 30 1.26 28.95 5.81
C ILE A 30 2.51 28.09 5.51
N PRO A 31 3.58 28.12 6.33
CA PRO A 31 4.78 27.34 6.04
C PRO A 31 4.50 25.85 6.24
N MET A 32 4.37 25.12 5.12
CA MET A 32 4.14 23.66 5.09
C MET A 32 5.42 22.95 4.65
N GLY A 33 5.81 21.91 5.40
CA GLY A 33 7.04 21.15 5.23
C GLY A 33 7.16 20.32 3.94
N PRO A 34 8.34 19.71 3.69
CA PRO A 34 8.75 19.19 2.37
C PRO A 34 7.84 18.09 1.79
N ILE A 35 7.22 17.28 2.64
CA ILE A 35 6.46 16.08 2.24
C ILE A 35 5.16 16.42 1.49
N ARG A 36 4.59 17.62 1.68
CA ARG A 36 3.30 17.99 1.07
C ARG A 36 3.41 18.70 -0.29
N LYS A 37 4.60 19.14 -0.70
CA LYS A 37 4.80 19.73 -2.05
C LYS A 37 4.81 18.68 -3.16
N GLN A 38 5.04 17.41 -2.83
CA GLN A 38 5.08 16.31 -3.81
C GLN A 38 3.69 15.75 -4.16
N LEU A 39 2.68 15.97 -3.32
CA LEU A 39 1.33 15.41 -3.46
C LEU A 39 0.35 16.30 -4.26
N LEU A 40 0.84 17.38 -4.86
CA LEU A 40 0.11 18.21 -5.82
C LEU A 40 0.68 18.05 -7.24
N ARG A 41 0.72 16.82 -7.74
CA ARG A 41 0.66 16.61 -9.20
C ARG A 41 -0.72 16.03 -9.52
N PRO A 42 -1.69 16.88 -9.92
CA PRO A 42 -3.00 16.42 -10.38
C PRO A 42 -2.91 15.70 -11.72
N ASP A 43 -1.77 15.81 -12.41
CA ASP A 43 -1.60 15.28 -13.75
C ASP A 43 -0.84 13.96 -13.69
N TRP A 44 -1.55 12.89 -14.05
CA TRP A 44 -0.95 11.68 -14.59
C TRP A 44 0.13 12.07 -15.63
N PRO A 45 1.33 11.45 -15.69
CA PRO A 45 2.39 11.90 -16.61
C PRO A 45 2.10 11.68 -18.11
N GLY A 46 0.89 11.25 -18.47
CA GLY A 46 0.36 11.20 -19.83
C GLY A 46 -1.03 11.82 -19.88
N SER A 47 -1.18 13.05 -19.37
CA SER A 47 -2.46 13.75 -19.42
C SER A 47 -2.89 13.78 -20.89
N LEU A 48 -3.99 13.07 -21.19
CA LEU A 48 -4.67 13.04 -22.48
C LEU A 48 -4.62 14.46 -23.04
N LYS A 49 -3.80 14.68 -24.06
CA LYS A 49 -3.95 15.88 -24.87
C LYS A 49 -5.38 15.79 -25.39
N THR A 50 -6.28 16.64 -24.89
CA THR A 50 -7.51 16.92 -25.62
C THR A 50 -7.05 17.29 -27.02
N PRO A 51 -7.53 16.62 -28.08
CA PRO A 51 -7.11 16.96 -29.42
C PRO A 51 -7.37 18.45 -29.57
N ASN A 52 -6.33 19.21 -29.85
CA ASN A 52 -6.47 20.62 -30.14
C ASN A 52 -7.12 20.66 -31.52
N CYS A 53 -8.45 20.59 -31.55
CA CYS A 53 -9.24 20.66 -32.78
C CYS A 53 -9.23 22.11 -33.25
N VAL A 54 -8.08 22.56 -33.75
CA VAL A 54 -8.01 23.75 -34.59
C VAL A 54 -8.23 23.28 -36.02
N SER A 55 -9.46 23.52 -36.50
CA SER A 55 -9.89 23.33 -37.90
C SER A 55 -9.62 21.97 -38.55
N GLY A 56 -10.55 21.04 -38.36
CA GLY A 56 -11.08 20.20 -39.45
C GLY A 56 -10.16 19.21 -40.18
N HIS A 57 -8.93 18.93 -39.73
CA HIS A 57 -8.12 17.83 -40.27
C HIS A 57 -7.40 17.10 -39.13
N CYS A 58 -7.81 15.86 -38.84
CA CYS A 58 -6.99 14.93 -38.06
C CYS A 58 -6.01 14.26 -39.01
N SER A 59 -4.76 14.72 -39.02
CA SER A 59 -3.65 13.91 -39.54
C SER A 59 -3.29 12.86 -38.48
N PRO A 60 -2.94 11.62 -38.87
CA PRO A 60 -2.27 10.70 -37.97
C PRO A 60 -0.85 11.25 -37.74
N GLU A 61 -0.58 11.83 -36.57
CA GLU A 61 0.79 12.07 -36.15
C GLU A 61 1.43 10.71 -35.86
N GLU A 62 2.18 10.18 -36.83
CA GLU A 62 3.21 9.17 -36.57
C GLU A 62 4.29 9.78 -35.67
N ASN A 63 4.69 9.05 -34.64
CA ASN A 63 5.87 9.27 -33.77
C ASN A 63 5.68 10.06 -32.47
N GLY A 64 4.50 9.96 -31.84
CA GLY A 64 4.31 10.29 -30.43
C GLY A 64 3.98 9.03 -29.63
N GLU A 65 4.95 8.15 -29.40
CA GLU A 65 4.80 7.07 -28.43
C GLU A 65 4.79 7.68 -27.02
N GLU A 66 3.62 8.20 -26.66
CA GLU A 66 3.25 8.66 -25.34
C GLU A 66 3.53 7.51 -24.37
N ASN A 67 4.50 7.70 -23.48
CA ASN A 67 4.89 6.71 -22.46
C ASN A 67 3.70 6.40 -21.54
N GLY A 68 2.85 5.47 -21.97
CA GLY A 68 1.61 5.11 -21.29
C GLY A 68 1.84 4.46 -19.91
N PRO A 69 0.76 4.19 -19.16
CA PRO A 69 0.82 3.56 -17.84
C PRO A 69 1.64 2.27 -17.79
N ALA A 70 1.52 1.45 -18.83
CA ALA A 70 2.24 0.19 -18.93
C ALA A 70 3.76 0.42 -18.93
N LEU A 71 4.25 1.37 -19.73
CA LEU A 71 5.67 1.64 -19.85
C LEU A 71 6.26 2.25 -18.57
N GLN A 72 5.49 3.08 -17.86
CA GLN A 72 5.93 3.61 -16.56
C GLN A 72 6.04 2.50 -15.51
N VAL A 73 5.09 1.57 -15.49
CA VAL A 73 5.15 0.37 -14.63
C VAL A 73 6.35 -0.50 -15.01
N GLU A 74 6.64 -0.66 -16.30
CA GLU A 74 7.79 -1.40 -16.81
C GLU A 74 9.13 -0.78 -16.39
N ASN A 75 9.24 0.54 -16.40
CA ASN A 75 10.45 1.25 -16.00
C ASN A 75 10.62 1.38 -14.48
N TRP A 76 9.52 1.30 -13.72
CA TRP A 76 9.57 1.40 -12.27
C TRP A 76 10.30 0.22 -11.63
N ASN A 77 11.18 0.52 -10.67
CA ASN A 77 11.95 -0.43 -9.89
C ASN A 77 11.71 -0.25 -8.38
N PRO A 78 11.08 -1.24 -7.71
CA PRO A 78 10.79 -1.19 -6.26
C PRO A 78 12.01 -1.05 -5.35
N LEU A 79 13.22 -1.39 -5.83
CA LEU A 79 14.44 -1.38 -5.02
C LEU A 79 15.21 -0.06 -5.11
N THR A 80 15.03 0.71 -6.19
CA THR A 80 15.84 1.90 -6.47
C THR A 80 15.04 3.18 -6.53
N ASP A 81 13.76 3.09 -6.91
CA ASP A 81 12.93 4.28 -7.07
C ASP A 81 12.45 4.78 -5.71
N THR A 82 12.58 6.08 -5.50
CA THR A 82 12.22 6.74 -4.23
C THR A 82 10.73 6.98 -4.09
N VAL A 83 10.00 6.99 -5.20
CA VAL A 83 8.55 7.17 -5.20
C VAL A 83 7.89 5.81 -5.37
N PRO A 84 7.07 5.37 -4.40
CA PRO A 84 6.41 4.09 -4.48
C PRO A 84 5.26 4.15 -5.49
N ILE A 85 5.15 3.12 -6.32
CA ILE A 85 4.20 3.04 -7.45
C ILE A 85 2.73 3.25 -7.06
N HIS A 86 2.34 2.91 -5.83
CA HIS A 86 0.97 3.12 -5.35
C HIS A 86 0.60 4.61 -5.33
N SER A 87 1.56 5.52 -5.13
CA SER A 87 1.34 6.97 -5.12
C SER A 87 0.86 7.50 -6.47
N TRP A 88 1.18 6.80 -7.57
CA TRP A 88 0.74 7.19 -8.92
C TRP A 88 -0.57 6.53 -9.32
N ILE A 89 -0.84 5.31 -8.83
CA ILE A 89 -1.95 4.48 -9.29
C ILE A 89 -3.20 4.64 -8.41
N HIS A 90 -3.03 4.66 -7.09
CA HIS A 90 -4.16 4.64 -6.15
C HIS A 90 -5.13 5.82 -6.29
N PRO A 91 -4.68 7.06 -6.56
CA PRO A 91 -5.61 8.18 -6.76
C PRO A 91 -6.64 7.96 -7.88
N TRP A 92 -6.30 7.12 -8.87
CA TRP A 92 -7.15 6.87 -10.04
C TRP A 92 -8.01 5.62 -9.93
N LEU A 93 -7.77 4.75 -8.93
CA LEU A 93 -8.55 3.52 -8.73
C LEU A 93 -10.06 3.79 -8.66
N PRO A 94 -10.57 4.79 -7.91
CA PRO A 94 -12.02 5.04 -7.83
C PRO A 94 -12.67 5.43 -9.16
N LEU A 95 -11.88 5.92 -10.13
CA LEU A 95 -12.38 6.47 -11.39
C LEU A 95 -12.23 5.49 -12.56
N MET A 96 -11.17 4.66 -12.57
CA MET A 96 -10.80 3.87 -13.75
C MET A 96 -10.15 2.52 -13.43
N GLN A 97 -10.57 1.87 -12.33
CA GLN A 97 -10.05 0.56 -11.90
C GLN A 97 -9.92 -0.46 -13.05
N SER A 98 -10.96 -0.62 -13.87
CA SER A 98 -10.97 -1.59 -14.98
C SER A 98 -9.89 -1.33 -16.04
N ARG A 99 -9.45 -0.08 -16.22
CA ARG A 99 -8.37 0.28 -17.15
C ARG A 99 -6.98 0.07 -16.52
N LEU A 100 -6.89 0.09 -15.20
CA LEU A 100 -5.64 -0.07 -14.45
C LEU A 100 -5.34 -1.54 -14.11
N GLU A 101 -6.37 -2.39 -14.08
CA GLU A 101 -6.24 -3.81 -13.75
C GLU A 101 -5.15 -4.58 -14.52
N PRO A 102 -4.93 -4.34 -15.83
CA PRO A 102 -3.82 -4.96 -16.56
C PRO A 102 -2.43 -4.66 -15.97
N LEU A 103 -2.27 -3.54 -15.26
CA LEU A 103 -0.99 -3.13 -14.65
C LEU A 103 -0.68 -3.92 -13.37
N PHE A 104 -1.69 -4.49 -12.70
CA PHE A 104 -1.51 -5.15 -11.40
C PHE A 104 -0.67 -6.43 -11.50
N SER A 105 -0.72 -7.14 -12.62
CA SER A 105 0.11 -8.33 -12.84
C SER A 105 1.61 -7.98 -12.94
N PRO A 106 2.03 -7.05 -13.83
CA PRO A 106 3.41 -6.54 -13.86
C PRO A 106 3.92 -6.03 -12.50
N ILE A 107 3.09 -5.28 -11.77
CA ILE A 107 3.45 -4.73 -10.45
C ILE A 107 3.70 -5.87 -9.45
N ARG A 108 2.79 -6.84 -9.37
CA ARG A 108 2.99 -8.03 -8.51
C ARG A 108 4.27 -8.77 -8.86
N ASN A 109 4.58 -8.93 -10.14
CA ASN A 109 5.80 -9.62 -10.57
C ASN A 109 7.07 -8.86 -10.13
N LYS A 110 7.09 -7.54 -10.27
CA LYS A 110 8.20 -6.69 -9.80
C LYS A 110 8.35 -6.73 -8.28
N LEU A 111 7.25 -6.66 -7.54
CA LEU A 111 7.26 -6.80 -6.08
C LEU A 111 7.77 -8.19 -5.66
N ALA A 112 7.30 -9.27 -6.28
CA ALA A 112 7.79 -10.63 -6.01
C ALA A 112 9.29 -10.79 -6.32
N SER A 113 9.78 -10.14 -7.38
CA SER A 113 11.20 -10.13 -7.74
C SER A 113 12.05 -9.39 -6.71
N ALA A 114 11.61 -8.21 -6.25
CA ALA A 114 12.28 -7.46 -5.19
C ALA A 114 12.34 -8.25 -3.87
N LEU A 115 11.26 -8.99 -3.57
CA LEU A 115 11.18 -9.82 -2.39
C LEU A 115 12.10 -11.03 -2.43
N GLN A 116 12.75 -11.40 -3.53
CA GLN A 116 13.64 -12.57 -3.57
C GLN A 116 14.78 -12.47 -2.55
N LYS A 117 15.37 -11.29 -2.37
CA LYS A 117 16.48 -11.05 -1.41
C LYS A 117 16.05 -10.38 -0.11
N TRP A 118 14.75 -10.13 0.07
CA TRP A 118 14.21 -9.51 1.29
C TRP A 118 14.43 -10.38 2.54
N HIS A 119 14.63 -9.74 3.69
CA HIS A 119 14.77 -10.38 5.00
C HIS A 119 13.73 -9.80 5.98
N PRO A 120 13.09 -10.61 6.86
CA PRO A 120 12.05 -10.14 7.79
C PRO A 120 12.39 -8.96 8.68
N SER A 121 13.68 -8.71 8.97
CA SER A 121 14.13 -7.54 9.71
C SER A 121 13.95 -6.20 8.96
N ASP A 122 13.76 -6.25 7.64
CA ASP A 122 13.57 -5.06 6.81
C ASP A 122 12.07 -4.70 6.76
N SER A 123 11.71 -3.66 7.50
CA SER A 123 10.34 -3.14 7.61
C SER A 123 9.84 -2.43 6.35
N SER A 124 10.72 -2.09 5.40
CA SER A 124 10.34 -1.33 4.20
C SER A 124 9.39 -2.11 3.29
N ALA A 125 9.52 -3.44 3.22
CA ALA A 125 8.67 -4.29 2.40
C ALA A 125 7.19 -4.19 2.79
N LYS A 126 6.90 -4.17 4.11
CA LYS A 126 5.53 -4.04 4.59
C LYS A 126 4.91 -2.71 4.18
N LEU A 127 5.67 -1.61 4.27
CA LEU A 127 5.22 -0.27 3.86
C LEU A 127 4.89 -0.20 2.35
N ILE A 128 5.67 -0.88 1.52
CA ILE A 128 5.44 -0.92 0.07
C ILE A 128 4.23 -1.78 -0.27
N LEU A 129 4.03 -2.90 0.44
CA LEU A 129 2.96 -3.86 0.17
C LEU A 129 1.62 -3.43 0.73
N GLN A 130 1.56 -2.85 1.92
CA GLN A 130 0.32 -2.55 2.64
C GLN A 130 -0.74 -1.82 1.79
N PRO A 131 -0.41 -0.81 0.96
CA PRO A 131 -1.40 -0.15 0.12
C PRO A 131 -2.13 -1.13 -0.81
N TRP A 132 -1.46 -2.18 -1.29
CA TRP A 132 -1.99 -3.11 -2.27
C TRP A 132 -2.96 -4.15 -1.70
N LYS A 133 -3.06 -4.25 -0.36
CA LYS A 133 -3.88 -5.26 0.31
C LYS A 133 -5.33 -5.25 -0.13
N ASP A 134 -5.92 -4.08 -0.23
CA ASP A 134 -7.33 -3.90 -0.58
C ASP A 134 -7.53 -3.65 -2.09
N VAL A 135 -6.45 -3.62 -2.87
CA VAL A 135 -6.46 -3.44 -4.34
C VAL A 135 -6.42 -4.78 -5.05
N PHE A 136 -5.59 -5.70 -4.57
CA PHE A 136 -5.53 -7.06 -5.10
C PHE A 136 -6.73 -7.88 -4.60
N THR A 137 -7.18 -8.82 -5.43
CA THR A 137 -8.25 -9.73 -5.00
C THR A 137 -7.77 -10.57 -3.82
N PRO A 138 -8.64 -10.91 -2.84
CA PRO A 138 -8.22 -11.63 -1.64
C PRO A 138 -7.42 -12.91 -1.92
N GLY A 139 -7.86 -13.70 -2.91
CA GLY A 139 -7.14 -14.92 -3.30
C GLY A 139 -5.77 -14.64 -3.93
N SER A 140 -5.63 -13.58 -4.72
CA SER A 140 -4.33 -13.21 -5.29
C SER A 140 -3.37 -12.62 -4.26
N TRP A 141 -3.89 -11.89 -3.28
CA TRP A 141 -3.12 -11.36 -2.16
C TRP A 141 -2.60 -12.49 -1.26
N ASP A 142 -3.47 -13.41 -0.85
CA ASP A 142 -3.09 -14.55 -0.01
C ASP A 142 -2.06 -15.44 -0.71
N ALA A 143 -2.28 -15.79 -1.98
CA ALA A 143 -1.31 -16.54 -2.78
C ALA A 143 0.05 -15.83 -2.88
N PHE A 144 0.05 -14.50 -3.03
CA PHE A 144 1.28 -13.70 -3.06
C PHE A 144 2.03 -13.77 -1.72
N MET A 145 1.31 -13.66 -0.60
CA MET A 145 1.88 -13.70 0.74
C MET A 145 2.46 -15.06 1.10
N VAL A 146 1.69 -16.14 0.84
CA VAL A 146 2.12 -17.52 1.05
C VAL A 146 3.35 -17.86 0.22
N LYS A 147 3.46 -17.29 -0.99
CA LYS A 147 4.62 -17.52 -1.87
C LYS A 147 5.86 -16.74 -1.47
N ASN A 148 5.73 -15.46 -1.12
CA ASN A 148 6.89 -14.55 -1.03
C ASN A 148 7.27 -14.15 0.40
N ILE A 149 6.33 -14.16 1.35
CA ILE A 149 6.54 -13.65 2.72
C ILE A 149 6.60 -14.79 3.73
N VAL A 150 5.55 -15.61 3.80
CA VAL A 150 5.41 -16.67 4.81
C VAL A 150 6.62 -17.60 4.89
N PRO A 151 7.22 -18.06 3.77
CA PRO A 151 8.38 -18.94 3.84
C PRO A 151 9.59 -18.28 4.51
N LYS A 152 9.78 -16.97 4.34
CA LYS A 152 10.89 -16.21 4.91
C LYS A 152 10.72 -15.97 6.40
N LEU A 153 9.49 -15.67 6.82
CA LEU A 153 9.14 -15.66 8.24
C LEU A 153 9.39 -17.04 8.87
N GLY A 154 9.01 -18.12 8.18
CA GLY A 154 9.25 -19.50 8.60
C GLY A 154 10.72 -19.83 8.81
N MET A 155 11.59 -19.41 7.89
CA MET A 155 13.03 -19.62 8.01
C MET A 155 13.60 -18.93 9.26
N CYS A 156 13.30 -17.64 9.47
CA CYS A 156 13.79 -16.94 10.66
C CYS A 156 13.22 -17.56 11.96
N MET A 157 11.92 -17.87 11.99
CA MET A 157 11.27 -18.50 13.14
C MET A 157 11.81 -19.91 13.44
N ALA A 158 12.30 -20.64 12.43
CA ALA A 158 12.96 -21.92 12.64
C ALA A 158 14.29 -21.77 13.39
N GLU A 159 15.01 -20.67 13.20
CA GLU A 159 16.28 -20.36 13.88
C GLU A 159 16.08 -19.69 15.26
N PHE A 160 14.86 -19.25 15.56
CA PHE A 160 14.52 -18.62 16.84
C PHE A 160 14.78 -19.56 18.03
N VAL A 161 15.57 -19.08 19.00
CA VAL A 161 15.90 -19.80 20.24
C VAL A 161 15.15 -19.16 21.41
N ILE A 162 14.51 -20.00 22.22
CA ILE A 162 13.85 -19.55 23.45
C ILE A 162 14.80 -19.83 24.61
N ASN A 163 15.26 -18.76 25.25
CA ASN A 163 16.17 -18.76 26.37
C ASN A 163 15.61 -17.91 27.52
N PRO A 164 15.11 -18.53 28.61
CA PRO A 164 14.52 -17.82 29.75
C PRO A 164 15.45 -16.82 30.44
N HIS A 165 16.76 -17.03 30.35
CA HIS A 165 17.75 -16.18 31.02
C HIS A 165 18.16 -14.97 30.18
N GLN A 166 18.07 -15.07 28.85
CA GLN A 166 18.42 -14.00 27.91
C GLN A 166 17.59 -14.13 26.62
N GLN A 167 16.37 -13.62 26.66
CA GLN A 167 15.42 -13.76 25.56
C GLN A 167 15.56 -12.62 24.54
N HIS A 168 15.76 -12.97 23.28
CA HIS A 168 15.75 -12.03 22.15
C HIS A 168 14.51 -12.26 21.30
N MET A 169 13.56 -11.30 21.32
CA MET A 169 12.25 -11.47 20.69
C MET A 169 12.16 -10.93 19.26
N ASP A 170 13.25 -10.42 18.69
CA ASP A 170 13.23 -9.73 17.39
C ASP A 170 12.58 -10.55 16.28
N VAL A 171 12.96 -11.84 16.17
CA VAL A 171 12.40 -12.76 15.17
C VAL A 171 10.90 -12.97 15.34
N PHE A 172 10.44 -13.12 16.59
CA PHE A 172 9.01 -13.23 16.89
C PHE A 172 8.28 -11.94 16.54
N LEU A 173 8.84 -10.78 16.88
CA LEU A 173 8.28 -9.48 16.56
C LEU A 173 8.22 -9.26 15.05
N TRP A 174 9.23 -9.68 14.28
CA TRP A 174 9.19 -9.63 12.83
C TRP A 174 8.05 -10.46 12.26
N ALA A 175 7.77 -11.66 12.80
CA ALA A 175 6.64 -12.47 12.36
C ALA A 175 5.29 -11.82 12.73
N MET A 176 5.17 -11.31 13.95
CA MET A 176 3.95 -10.67 14.44
C MET A 176 3.65 -9.34 13.74
N ASP A 177 4.67 -8.64 13.24
CA ASP A 177 4.45 -7.44 12.44
C ASP A 177 3.64 -7.74 11.16
N TRP A 178 3.59 -8.97 10.68
CA TRP A 178 2.75 -9.34 9.53
C TRP A 178 1.31 -9.71 9.89
N GLU A 179 0.90 -9.56 11.16
CA GLU A 179 -0.50 -9.66 11.55
C GLU A 179 -1.38 -8.72 10.71
N GLY A 180 -2.50 -9.25 10.22
CA GLY A 180 -3.41 -8.51 9.35
C GLY A 180 -2.91 -8.33 7.91
N MET A 181 -1.65 -8.61 7.59
CA MET A 181 -1.14 -8.65 6.21
C MET A 181 -1.25 -10.05 5.61
N ILE A 182 -0.98 -11.09 6.41
CA ILE A 182 -1.16 -12.49 6.02
C ILE A 182 -2.45 -13.07 6.62
N SER A 183 -2.96 -14.17 6.05
CA SER A 183 -4.12 -14.86 6.61
C SER A 183 -3.85 -15.41 8.00
N LEU A 184 -4.86 -15.37 8.89
CA LEU A 184 -4.74 -15.89 10.26
C LEU A 184 -4.31 -17.36 10.27
N SER A 185 -4.84 -18.17 9.35
CA SER A 185 -4.45 -19.57 9.17
C SER A 185 -2.94 -19.71 8.90
N SER A 186 -2.38 -18.85 8.04
CA SER A 186 -0.94 -18.87 7.73
C SER A 186 -0.09 -18.43 8.92
N LEU A 187 -0.52 -17.41 9.67
CA LEU A 187 0.18 -16.95 10.88
C LEU A 187 0.15 -18.02 11.98
N VAL A 188 -1.01 -18.64 12.22
CA VAL A 188 -1.15 -19.71 13.20
C VAL A 188 -0.29 -20.92 12.81
N GLY A 189 -0.36 -21.35 11.55
CA GLY A 189 0.47 -22.47 11.07
C GLY A 189 1.98 -22.19 11.18
N LEU A 190 2.40 -20.94 10.98
CA LEU A 190 3.78 -20.50 11.21
C LEU A 190 4.19 -20.68 12.68
N LEU A 191 3.35 -20.22 13.61
CA LEU A 191 3.62 -20.30 15.06
C LEU A 191 3.57 -21.74 15.58
N GLU A 192 2.59 -22.53 15.13
CA GLU A 192 2.48 -23.96 15.47
C GLU A 192 3.71 -24.73 15.08
N LYS A 193 4.20 -24.50 13.86
CA LYS A 193 5.34 -25.22 13.31
C LYS A 193 6.67 -24.84 13.97
N HIS A 194 6.87 -23.57 14.30
CA HIS A 194 8.21 -23.06 14.64
C HIS A 194 8.36 -22.52 16.06
N PHE A 195 7.27 -22.12 16.72
CA PHE A 195 7.32 -21.43 18.02
C PHE A 195 6.79 -22.31 19.15
N PHE A 196 5.56 -22.83 19.07
CA PHE A 196 4.90 -23.42 20.23
C PHE A 196 5.63 -24.65 20.79
N SER A 197 6.18 -25.53 19.93
CA SER A 197 6.94 -26.68 20.41
C SER A 197 8.16 -26.28 21.25
N LYS A 198 8.91 -25.26 20.80
CA LYS A 198 10.07 -24.74 21.53
C LYS A 198 9.65 -24.06 22.84
N TRP A 199 8.54 -23.32 22.79
CA TRP A 199 8.01 -22.59 23.94
C TRP A 199 7.60 -23.56 25.05
N LEU A 200 6.79 -24.57 24.69
CA LEU A 200 6.30 -25.58 25.64
C LEU A 200 7.45 -26.32 26.34
N GLN A 201 8.45 -26.78 25.56
CA GLN A 201 9.64 -27.45 26.10
C GLN A 201 10.36 -26.64 27.17
N VAL A 202 10.49 -25.33 26.97
CA VAL A 202 11.20 -24.45 27.91
C VAL A 202 10.30 -24.05 29.09
N SER A 203 9.00 -23.90 28.85
CA SER A 203 8.03 -23.48 29.88
C SER A 203 7.66 -24.58 30.88
N GLY A 204 8.10 -25.83 30.68
CA GLY A 204 7.86 -26.95 31.59
C GLY A 204 6.41 -27.43 31.63
N LEU A 205 5.63 -27.13 30.58
CA LEU A 205 4.24 -27.57 30.36
C LEU A 205 4.16 -28.75 29.39
#